data_AF-A0A7V1NTQ0-F1
#
_entry.id   AF-A0A7V1NTQ0-F1
#
_cell.length_a   1.000
_cell.length_b   1.000
_cell.length_c   1.000
_cell.angle_alpha   90.00
_cell.angle_beta   90.00
_cell.angle_gamma   90.00
#
_symmetry.space_group_name_H-M   'P 1'
#
loop_
_entity.id
_entity.type
_entity.pdbx_description
1 polymer ?
#
loop_
_entity_poly.entity_id
_entity_poly.type
_entity_poly.pdbx_seq_one_letter_code
_entity_poly.pdbx_strand_id
1 'polypeptide(L)'
;MPSKIGIHGIRPNRIGAFIERVVAAGAHVATAKSVDDLGWLAHVKQVSPDTVTVGRVNRVVDIPLAGDLREEAREALQKVLPQWEANRASVDYWEVINEMDPPSLDGHRRLAEAMIHFMELAEAEGFRLALFSYSMGVPEWEEMEAIVETGVFARAKQGGHIFALHEYGNPIDVWFGDPIPPRPPHPERGPLACRYRWWYDEFLIPRDEVIPLVISEAGTALGIKELGLTPRQWVDQIAWYDERLREDPYVIGCHLFTLGPVGYWHVFDYEETLDLLAERIIALRDEPDSVRQVSGEEPGHPGEEPTLKPRTPYRRHYFLLPPDATWEWVEACRGYWEKFRVTIGGSADDAGWGPGLETRTVTAVSPQRWPSDLKEFLETHYPGCIYDPIRAETPQKLKTILDRRVQENKRLG
;
A
#
# COMPACT_ATOMS: atom_id res chain seq x y z
N MET A 1 -12.17 1.32 19.40
CA MET A 1 -12.32 -0.04 19.96
C MET A 1 -10.98 -0.45 20.56
N PRO A 2 -10.96 -0.74 21.87
CA PRO A 2 -9.72 -0.90 22.62
C PRO A 2 -8.76 -1.98 22.09
N SER A 3 -9.29 -3.04 21.48
CA SER A 3 -8.52 -4.06 20.76
C SER A 3 -9.16 -4.30 19.40
N LYS A 4 -8.36 -4.55 18.37
CA LYS A 4 -8.79 -4.94 17.01
C LYS A 4 -8.71 -6.45 16.78
N ILE A 5 -8.18 -7.20 17.76
CA ILE A 5 -8.15 -8.67 17.72
C ILE A 5 -9.56 -9.24 17.62
N GLY A 6 -9.75 -10.04 16.58
CA GLY A 6 -10.88 -10.90 16.35
C GLY A 6 -10.43 -12.33 16.02
N ILE A 7 -11.40 -13.19 15.75
CA ILE A 7 -11.18 -14.63 15.62
C ILE A 7 -11.59 -15.15 14.25
N HIS A 8 -10.79 -16.06 13.70
CA HIS A 8 -11.17 -16.90 12.57
C HIS A 8 -11.46 -18.32 13.08
N GLY A 9 -12.61 -18.89 12.72
CA GLY A 9 -12.97 -20.26 13.07
C GLY A 9 -13.51 -21.05 11.88
N ILE A 10 -13.07 -22.29 11.74
CA ILE A 10 -13.72 -23.28 10.85
C ILE A 10 -14.70 -24.16 11.63
N ARG A 11 -14.44 -24.36 12.93
CA ARG A 11 -15.32 -25.07 13.87
C ARG A 11 -15.37 -24.29 15.19
N PRO A 12 -16.41 -24.47 16.01
CA PRO A 12 -16.60 -23.68 17.23
C PRO A 12 -15.44 -23.77 18.23
N ASN A 13 -14.80 -24.93 18.38
CA ASN A 13 -13.70 -25.16 19.33
C ASN A 13 -13.97 -24.52 20.73
N ARG A 14 -12.98 -23.85 21.35
CA ARG A 14 -13.14 -23.01 22.56
C ARG A 14 -13.62 -21.57 22.30
N ILE A 15 -14.10 -21.23 21.10
CA ILE A 15 -14.48 -19.85 20.73
C ILE A 15 -15.53 -19.26 21.66
N GLY A 16 -16.62 -20.00 21.93
CA GLY A 16 -17.72 -19.51 22.78
C GLY A 16 -17.22 -19.13 24.19
N ALA A 17 -16.49 -20.05 24.84
CA ALA A 17 -15.91 -19.82 26.16
C ALA A 17 -14.91 -18.63 26.19
N PHE A 18 -14.15 -18.45 25.10
CA PHE A 18 -13.25 -17.30 24.96
C PHE A 18 -14.02 -15.97 24.93
N ILE A 19 -15.06 -15.87 24.10
CA ILE A 19 -15.89 -14.65 23.99
C ILE A 19 -16.62 -14.38 25.31
N GLU A 20 -17.23 -15.40 25.93
CA GLU A 20 -17.89 -15.28 27.22
C GLU A 20 -16.95 -14.74 28.30
N ARG A 21 -15.69 -15.23 28.33
CA ARG A 21 -14.66 -14.74 29.26
C ARG A 21 -14.36 -13.26 29.05
N VAL A 22 -14.17 -12.83 27.80
CA VAL A 22 -13.87 -11.44 27.46
C VAL A 22 -15.04 -10.52 27.84
N VAL A 23 -16.27 -10.90 27.48
CA VAL A 23 -17.48 -10.13 27.78
C VAL A 23 -17.74 -10.06 29.30
N ALA A 24 -17.58 -11.17 30.02
CA ALA A 24 -17.76 -11.20 31.48
C ALA A 24 -16.78 -10.26 32.23
N ALA A 25 -15.63 -9.96 31.62
CA ALA A 25 -14.64 -9.02 32.15
C ALA A 25 -14.88 -7.56 31.71
N GLY A 26 -16.00 -7.27 31.05
CA GLY A 26 -16.37 -5.94 30.55
C GLY A 26 -15.59 -5.51 29.30
N ALA A 27 -14.96 -6.44 28.60
CA ALA A 27 -14.21 -6.19 27.38
C ALA A 27 -14.97 -6.71 26.15
N HIS A 28 -14.40 -6.53 24.95
CA HIS A 28 -15.08 -6.81 23.69
C HIS A 28 -14.15 -7.46 22.66
N VAL A 29 -14.64 -8.50 21.97
CA VAL A 29 -13.97 -9.06 20.79
C VAL A 29 -14.48 -8.33 19.55
N ALA A 30 -13.59 -7.67 18.81
CA ALA A 30 -13.99 -6.74 17.76
C ALA A 30 -14.72 -7.42 16.60
N THR A 31 -14.18 -8.54 16.11
CA THR A 31 -14.72 -9.24 14.95
C THR A 31 -14.63 -10.77 15.08
N ALA A 32 -15.50 -11.49 14.37
CA ALA A 32 -15.47 -12.94 14.29
C ALA A 32 -15.84 -13.43 12.88
N LYS A 33 -14.98 -14.27 12.27
CA LYS A 33 -15.21 -14.89 10.97
C LYS A 33 -15.42 -16.38 11.11
N SER A 34 -16.44 -16.88 10.41
CA SER A 34 -16.64 -18.32 10.20
C SER A 34 -16.54 -18.69 8.73
N VAL A 35 -15.92 -19.85 8.49
CA VAL A 35 -15.86 -20.49 7.17
C VAL A 35 -16.57 -21.84 7.24
N ASP A 36 -17.57 -22.02 6.38
CA ASP A 36 -18.45 -23.19 6.24
C ASP A 36 -19.34 -23.51 7.45
N ASP A 37 -18.79 -23.73 8.64
CA ASP A 37 -19.58 -24.00 9.86
C ASP A 37 -20.04 -22.68 10.51
N LEU A 38 -21.06 -22.04 9.94
CA LEU A 38 -21.50 -20.70 10.34
C LEU A 38 -22.28 -20.67 11.67
N GLY A 39 -22.74 -21.82 12.17
CA GLY A 39 -23.75 -21.90 13.24
C GLY A 39 -23.30 -21.29 14.57
N TRP A 40 -22.00 -21.29 14.86
CA TRP A 40 -21.47 -20.74 16.10
C TRP A 40 -21.51 -19.20 16.16
N LEU A 41 -21.64 -18.52 15.02
CA LEU A 41 -21.81 -17.05 14.98
C LEU A 41 -23.13 -16.62 15.65
N ALA A 42 -24.15 -17.48 15.69
CA ALA A 42 -25.39 -17.19 16.41
C ALA A 42 -25.15 -17.03 17.92
N HIS A 43 -24.28 -17.87 18.48
CA HIS A 43 -23.89 -17.77 19.88
C HIS A 43 -23.03 -16.51 20.12
N VAL A 44 -22.14 -16.15 19.19
CA VAL A 44 -21.40 -14.88 19.25
C VAL A 44 -22.34 -13.70 19.35
N LYS A 45 -23.34 -13.61 18.46
CA LYS A 45 -24.34 -12.52 18.48
C LYS A 45 -25.20 -12.52 19.73
N GLN A 46 -25.44 -13.68 20.35
CA GLN A 46 -26.18 -13.77 21.60
C GLN A 46 -25.38 -13.20 22.78
N VAL A 47 -24.07 -13.51 22.86
CA VAL A 47 -23.21 -13.14 24.01
C VAL A 47 -22.58 -11.75 23.82
N SER A 48 -22.22 -11.40 22.58
CA SER A 48 -21.55 -10.17 22.19
C SER A 48 -22.20 -9.60 20.92
N PRO A 49 -23.40 -9.00 21.01
CA PRO A 49 -24.18 -8.55 19.86
C PRO A 49 -23.44 -7.52 18.99
N ASP A 50 -22.56 -6.74 19.61
CA ASP A 50 -21.77 -5.69 18.95
C ASP A 50 -20.57 -6.25 18.16
N THR A 51 -20.20 -7.53 18.34
CA THR A 51 -19.07 -8.13 17.61
C THR A 51 -19.45 -8.24 16.14
N VAL A 52 -18.65 -7.64 15.25
CA VAL A 52 -18.94 -7.70 13.81
C VAL A 52 -18.62 -9.10 13.29
N THR A 53 -19.58 -9.73 12.62
CA THR A 53 -19.42 -11.10 12.14
C THR A 53 -19.28 -11.17 10.62
N VAL A 54 -18.35 -12.00 10.16
CA VAL A 54 -18.09 -12.26 8.74
C VAL A 54 -18.34 -13.74 8.44
N GLY A 55 -19.11 -14.02 7.39
CA GLY A 55 -19.38 -15.39 6.94
C GLY A 55 -18.78 -15.66 5.57
N ARG A 56 -18.22 -16.86 5.41
CA ARG A 56 -17.79 -17.37 4.10
C ARG A 56 -18.23 -18.82 3.91
N VAL A 57 -18.63 -19.15 2.69
CA VAL A 57 -19.02 -20.51 2.28
C VAL A 57 -18.15 -20.92 1.08
N ASN A 58 -17.44 -22.04 1.20
CA ASN A 58 -16.50 -22.54 0.18
C ASN A 58 -17.23 -23.24 -0.98
N ARG A 59 -18.05 -22.48 -1.72
CA ARG A 59 -18.76 -22.94 -2.93
C ARG A 59 -18.45 -22.14 -4.18
N VAL A 60 -17.75 -21.03 -4.02
CA VAL A 60 -17.22 -20.19 -5.09
C VAL A 60 -15.70 -20.16 -4.87
N VAL A 61 -14.96 -20.70 -5.84
CA VAL A 61 -13.49 -20.78 -5.79
C VAL A 61 -12.92 -19.61 -6.60
N ASP A 62 -13.42 -19.45 -7.81
CA ASP A 62 -13.08 -18.42 -8.75
C ASP A 62 -14.34 -17.94 -9.50
N ILE A 63 -14.22 -16.79 -10.15
CA ILE A 63 -15.21 -16.30 -11.11
C ILE A 63 -14.56 -16.17 -12.50
N PRO A 64 -15.21 -16.64 -13.58
CA PRO A 64 -14.73 -16.37 -14.92
C PRO A 64 -14.75 -14.87 -15.23
N LEU A 65 -13.57 -14.29 -15.49
CA LEU A 65 -13.47 -12.86 -15.75
C LEU A 65 -13.60 -12.49 -17.22
N ALA A 66 -13.56 -13.43 -18.17
CA ALA A 66 -13.62 -13.10 -19.59
C ALA A 66 -15.06 -12.85 -20.11
N GLY A 67 -16.06 -13.44 -19.44
CA GLY A 67 -17.46 -13.47 -19.87
C GLY A 67 -18.30 -12.27 -19.41
N ASP A 68 -19.62 -12.47 -19.35
CA ASP A 68 -20.56 -11.49 -18.78
C ASP A 68 -20.46 -11.52 -17.25
N LEU A 69 -19.75 -10.54 -16.70
CA LEU A 69 -19.45 -10.46 -15.27
C LEU A 69 -20.71 -10.46 -14.40
N ARG A 70 -21.84 -9.95 -14.90
CA ARG A 70 -23.10 -9.89 -14.14
C ARG A 70 -23.77 -11.25 -14.07
N GLU A 71 -23.72 -12.02 -15.16
CA GLU A 71 -24.20 -13.41 -15.16
C GLU A 71 -23.32 -14.28 -14.26
N GLU A 72 -21.99 -14.15 -14.36
CA GLU A 72 -21.04 -14.89 -13.51
C GLU A 72 -21.22 -14.58 -12.02
N ALA A 73 -21.41 -13.30 -11.66
CA ALA A 73 -21.71 -12.90 -10.29
C ALA A 73 -23.03 -13.50 -9.78
N ARG A 74 -24.07 -13.53 -10.63
CA ARG A 74 -25.37 -14.13 -10.28
C ARG A 74 -25.24 -15.63 -10.03
N GLU A 75 -24.57 -16.36 -10.91
CA GLU A 75 -24.37 -17.80 -10.76
C GLU A 75 -23.56 -18.14 -9.50
N ALA A 76 -22.54 -17.34 -9.19
CA ALA A 76 -21.76 -17.48 -7.96
C ALA A 76 -22.62 -17.26 -6.70
N LEU A 77 -23.43 -16.19 -6.64
CA LEU A 77 -24.29 -15.93 -5.49
C LEU A 77 -25.34 -17.02 -5.28
N GLN A 78 -25.95 -17.54 -6.34
CA GLN A 78 -26.94 -18.63 -6.23
C GLN A 78 -26.41 -19.86 -5.48
N LYS A 79 -25.10 -20.12 -5.53
CA LYS A 79 -24.47 -21.25 -4.85
C LYS A 79 -24.42 -21.07 -3.32
N VAL A 80 -24.39 -19.83 -2.83
CA VAL A 80 -24.16 -19.48 -1.42
C VAL A 80 -25.38 -18.88 -0.72
N LEU A 81 -26.30 -18.25 -1.45
CA LEU A 81 -27.49 -17.59 -0.91
C LEU A 81 -28.31 -18.45 0.08
N PRO A 82 -28.54 -19.76 -0.14
CA PRO A 82 -29.28 -20.58 0.84
C PRO A 82 -28.61 -20.65 2.21
N GLN A 83 -27.27 -20.68 2.27
CA GLN A 83 -26.52 -20.66 3.52
C GLN A 83 -26.50 -19.27 4.15
N TRP A 84 -26.48 -18.22 3.30
CA TRP A 84 -26.56 -16.85 3.78
C TRP A 84 -27.90 -16.57 4.45
N GLU A 85 -29.00 -16.99 3.82
CA GLU A 85 -30.34 -16.82 4.37
C GLU A 85 -30.51 -17.56 5.70
N ALA A 86 -30.03 -18.81 5.77
CA ALA A 86 -30.09 -19.60 6.99
C ALA A 86 -29.34 -18.97 8.18
N ASN A 87 -28.38 -18.07 7.92
CA ASN A 87 -27.53 -17.45 8.94
C ASN A 87 -27.63 -15.91 8.96
N ARG A 88 -28.67 -15.33 8.31
CA ARG A 88 -28.84 -13.88 8.14
C ARG A 88 -28.79 -13.10 9.46
N ALA A 89 -29.35 -13.65 10.54
CA ALA A 89 -29.39 -13.01 11.84
C ALA A 89 -28.02 -12.99 12.56
N SER A 90 -27.08 -13.81 12.11
CA SER A 90 -25.81 -14.08 12.78
C SER A 90 -24.61 -13.51 12.04
N VAL A 91 -24.78 -13.06 10.79
CA VAL A 91 -23.70 -12.62 9.89
C VAL A 91 -23.96 -11.20 9.40
N ASP A 92 -23.05 -10.27 9.69
CA ASP A 92 -23.17 -8.88 9.25
C ASP A 92 -22.67 -8.66 7.82
N TYR A 93 -21.57 -9.34 7.46
CA TYR A 93 -20.90 -9.23 6.16
C TYR A 93 -20.54 -10.58 5.57
N TRP A 94 -20.64 -10.70 4.25
CA TRP A 94 -20.36 -11.93 3.53
C TRP A 94 -19.19 -11.80 2.57
N GLU A 95 -18.28 -12.78 2.63
CA GLU A 95 -17.25 -12.97 1.60
C GLU A 95 -17.76 -13.94 0.55
N VAL A 96 -17.73 -13.54 -0.72
CA VAL A 96 -18.06 -14.42 -1.84
C VAL A 96 -16.81 -15.12 -2.38
N ILE A 97 -15.72 -14.36 -2.49
CA ILE A 97 -14.45 -14.78 -3.09
C ILE A 97 -13.35 -14.77 -2.04
N ASN A 98 -12.32 -15.56 -2.26
CA ASN A 98 -11.13 -15.62 -1.44
C ASN A 98 -9.89 -15.67 -2.29
N GLU A 99 -8.98 -14.73 -2.06
CA GLU A 99 -7.62 -14.75 -2.58
C GLU A 99 -7.53 -14.94 -4.10
N MET A 100 -8.56 -14.48 -4.82
CA MET A 100 -8.51 -14.50 -6.27
C MET A 100 -7.49 -13.45 -6.73
N ASP A 101 -6.49 -13.92 -7.47
CA ASP A 101 -5.37 -13.12 -7.97
C ASP A 101 -5.32 -13.20 -9.51
N PRO A 102 -6.09 -12.35 -10.22
CA PRO A 102 -6.07 -12.35 -11.68
C PRO A 102 -4.67 -11.99 -12.23
N PRO A 103 -4.16 -12.68 -13.26
CA PRO A 103 -2.75 -12.56 -13.67
C PRO A 103 -2.42 -11.26 -14.46
N SER A 104 -3.31 -10.27 -14.46
CA SER A 104 -3.13 -9.04 -15.23
C SER A 104 -3.93 -7.87 -14.66
N LEU A 105 -3.47 -6.65 -14.96
CA LEU A 105 -4.18 -5.39 -14.64
C LEU A 105 -5.65 -5.41 -15.10
N ASP A 106 -5.91 -5.88 -16.33
CA ASP A 106 -7.29 -5.99 -16.83
C ASP A 106 -8.10 -7.03 -16.04
N GLY A 107 -7.46 -8.12 -15.60
CA GLY A 107 -8.08 -9.10 -14.71
C GLY A 107 -8.53 -8.47 -13.39
N HIS A 108 -7.66 -7.72 -12.71
CA HIS A 108 -8.01 -7.03 -11.46
C HIS A 108 -9.12 -5.98 -11.67
N ARG A 109 -9.04 -5.20 -12.75
CA ARG A 109 -10.11 -4.26 -13.15
C ARG A 109 -11.45 -4.99 -13.33
N ARG A 110 -11.47 -6.12 -14.04
CA ARG A 110 -12.68 -6.91 -14.27
C ARG A 110 -13.19 -7.59 -13.01
N LEU A 111 -12.30 -8.01 -12.10
CA LEU A 111 -12.70 -8.50 -10.78
C LEU A 111 -13.40 -7.40 -9.97
N ALA A 112 -12.90 -6.16 -10.02
CA ALA A 112 -13.56 -5.02 -9.39
C ALA A 112 -14.94 -4.71 -10.00
N GLU A 113 -15.08 -4.79 -11.31
CA GLU A 113 -16.39 -4.67 -11.99
C GLU A 113 -17.34 -5.80 -11.58
N ALA A 114 -16.86 -7.03 -11.45
CA ALA A 114 -17.65 -8.13 -10.93
C ALA A 114 -18.07 -7.90 -9.46
N MET A 115 -17.20 -7.32 -8.62
CA MET A 115 -17.55 -6.93 -7.25
C MET A 115 -18.70 -5.91 -7.22
N ILE A 116 -18.77 -4.98 -8.18
CA ILE A 116 -19.90 -4.06 -8.31
C ILE A 116 -21.21 -4.82 -8.54
N HIS A 117 -21.21 -5.81 -9.45
CA HIS A 117 -22.39 -6.64 -9.67
C HIS A 117 -22.75 -7.53 -8.48
N PHE A 118 -21.76 -8.06 -7.76
CA PHE A 118 -21.99 -8.78 -6.52
C PHE A 118 -22.69 -7.91 -5.48
N MET A 119 -22.26 -6.65 -5.31
CA MET A 119 -22.90 -5.71 -4.39
C MET A 119 -24.37 -5.49 -4.77
N GLU A 120 -24.66 -5.16 -6.03
CA GLU A 120 -26.03 -4.92 -6.50
C GLU A 120 -26.96 -6.13 -6.26
N LEU A 121 -26.46 -7.33 -6.53
CA LEU A 121 -27.23 -8.56 -6.37
C LEU A 121 -27.40 -8.94 -4.89
N ALA A 122 -26.36 -8.76 -4.07
CA ALA A 122 -26.43 -9.03 -2.63
C ALA A 122 -27.36 -8.05 -1.92
N GLU A 123 -27.32 -6.77 -2.29
CA GLU A 123 -28.21 -5.73 -1.76
C GLU A 123 -29.68 -6.01 -2.10
N ALA A 124 -29.98 -6.54 -3.29
CA ALA A 124 -31.33 -6.94 -3.66
C ALA A 124 -31.90 -8.03 -2.73
N GLU A 125 -31.02 -8.84 -2.16
CA GLU A 125 -31.34 -9.87 -1.15
C GLU A 125 -31.12 -9.35 0.29
N GLY A 126 -30.80 -8.06 0.48
CA GLY A 126 -30.58 -7.45 1.80
C GLY A 126 -29.30 -7.89 2.52
N PHE A 127 -28.28 -8.29 1.78
CA PHE A 127 -26.96 -8.66 2.32
C PHE A 127 -25.91 -7.57 2.06
N ARG A 128 -24.92 -7.51 2.94
CA ARG A 128 -23.71 -6.69 2.79
C ARG A 128 -22.50 -7.58 2.61
N LEU A 129 -21.49 -7.05 1.93
CA LEU A 129 -20.33 -7.82 1.48
C LEU A 129 -19.05 -7.31 2.12
N ALA A 130 -18.14 -8.25 2.38
CA ALA A 130 -16.73 -8.02 2.57
C ALA A 130 -16.02 -8.35 1.24
N LEU A 131 -15.45 -7.32 0.60
CA LEU A 131 -15.02 -7.38 -0.79
C LEU A 131 -13.59 -7.91 -0.95
N PHE A 132 -13.38 -8.60 -2.07
CA PHE A 132 -12.10 -9.13 -2.57
C PHE A 132 -11.43 -10.24 -1.76
N SER A 133 -11.18 -10.00 -0.47
CA SER A 133 -10.42 -10.92 0.39
C SER A 133 -9.08 -11.29 -0.24
N TYR A 134 -8.34 -10.30 -0.75
CA TYR A 134 -7.06 -10.54 -1.42
C TYR A 134 -6.06 -11.18 -0.44
N SER A 135 -5.20 -12.04 -0.99
CA SER A 135 -4.15 -12.69 -0.21
C SER A 135 -3.05 -11.70 0.21
N MET A 136 -2.14 -12.17 1.06
CA MET A 136 -0.96 -11.42 1.45
C MET A 136 -0.14 -10.98 0.22
N GLY A 137 0.19 -9.70 0.15
CA GLY A 137 0.98 -9.11 -0.95
C GLY A 137 0.20 -8.74 -2.21
N VAL A 138 -1.09 -9.08 -2.31
CA VAL A 138 -1.96 -8.78 -3.46
C VAL A 138 -2.99 -7.72 -3.05
N PRO A 139 -3.41 -6.81 -3.94
CA PRO A 139 -2.88 -6.56 -5.30
C PRO A 139 -1.56 -5.78 -5.26
N GLU A 140 -0.82 -5.75 -6.38
CA GLU A 140 0.31 -4.85 -6.60
C GLU A 140 -0.17 -3.39 -6.83
N TRP A 141 0.77 -2.44 -6.86
CA TRP A 141 0.45 -1.01 -6.92
C TRP A 141 -0.45 -0.65 -8.12
N GLU A 142 -0.02 -1.01 -9.33
CA GLU A 142 -0.74 -0.69 -10.57
C GLU A 142 -2.07 -1.45 -10.67
N GLU A 143 -2.16 -2.63 -10.05
CA GLU A 143 -3.40 -3.40 -9.96
C GLU A 143 -4.41 -2.70 -9.05
N MET A 144 -3.96 -2.20 -7.89
CA MET A 144 -4.82 -1.39 -7.01
C MET A 144 -5.29 -0.11 -7.71
N GLU A 145 -4.42 0.57 -8.44
CA GLU A 145 -4.81 1.75 -9.24
C GLU A 145 -5.91 1.38 -10.24
N ALA A 146 -5.75 0.28 -10.98
CA ALA A 146 -6.76 -0.20 -11.91
C ALA A 146 -8.09 -0.57 -11.23
N ILE A 147 -8.04 -1.13 -10.01
CA ILE A 147 -9.22 -1.44 -9.19
C ILE A 147 -9.93 -0.15 -8.75
N VAL A 148 -9.21 0.81 -8.20
CA VAL A 148 -9.76 2.09 -7.70
C VAL A 148 -10.44 2.87 -8.82
N GLU A 149 -9.84 2.90 -10.02
CA GLU A 149 -10.40 3.62 -11.17
C GLU A 149 -11.73 3.04 -11.68
N THR A 150 -12.14 1.84 -11.26
CA THR A 150 -13.49 1.33 -11.55
C THR A 150 -14.59 2.02 -10.74
N GLY A 151 -14.24 2.77 -9.68
CA GLY A 151 -15.21 3.36 -8.74
C GLY A 151 -15.81 2.34 -7.76
N VAL A 152 -15.24 1.15 -7.64
CA VAL A 152 -15.74 0.08 -6.77
C VAL A 152 -15.83 0.51 -5.29
N PHE A 153 -14.88 1.30 -4.78
CA PHE A 153 -14.90 1.74 -3.37
C PHE A 153 -15.93 2.84 -3.13
N ALA A 154 -16.07 3.81 -4.03
CA ALA A 154 -17.20 4.76 -4.01
C ALA A 154 -18.55 4.02 -3.99
N ARG A 155 -18.71 2.98 -4.81
CA ARG A 155 -19.92 2.16 -4.85
C ARG A 155 -20.12 1.34 -3.57
N ALA A 156 -19.05 0.77 -3.02
CA ALA A 156 -19.06 0.04 -1.76
C ALA A 156 -19.50 0.93 -0.58
N LYS A 157 -19.00 2.17 -0.54
CA LYS A 157 -19.37 3.19 0.46
C LYS A 157 -20.87 3.48 0.41
N GLN A 158 -21.46 3.59 -0.78
CA GLN A 158 -22.90 3.82 -0.95
C GLN A 158 -23.76 2.66 -0.42
N GLY A 159 -23.32 1.42 -0.63
CA GLY A 159 -24.03 0.21 -0.18
C GLY A 159 -23.73 -0.22 1.26
N GLY A 160 -22.78 0.45 1.93
CA GLY A 160 -22.34 0.08 3.27
C GLY A 160 -21.58 -1.26 3.32
N HIS A 161 -20.87 -1.60 2.23
CA HIS A 161 -19.96 -2.74 2.16
C HIS A 161 -18.61 -2.43 2.80
N ILE A 162 -17.81 -3.47 3.06
CA ILE A 162 -16.47 -3.36 3.66
C ILE A 162 -15.41 -3.96 2.75
N PHE A 163 -14.16 -3.55 2.95
CA PHE A 163 -13.01 -4.15 2.31
C PHE A 163 -12.48 -5.32 3.15
N ALA A 164 -12.02 -6.39 2.51
CA ALA A 164 -11.34 -7.51 3.16
C ALA A 164 -9.95 -7.77 2.53
N LEU A 165 -8.97 -7.98 3.39
CA LEU A 165 -7.58 -8.30 3.04
C LEU A 165 -7.02 -9.36 3.97
N HIS A 166 -6.05 -10.14 3.50
CA HIS A 166 -5.27 -11.05 4.33
C HIS A 166 -3.87 -10.47 4.59
N GLU A 167 -3.40 -10.53 5.83
CA GLU A 167 -2.05 -10.09 6.19
C GLU A 167 -1.34 -11.13 7.06
N TYR A 168 -0.29 -11.73 6.50
CA TYR A 168 0.56 -12.70 7.19
C TYR A 168 2.04 -12.28 7.11
N GLY A 169 2.83 -12.65 8.11
CA GLY A 169 4.28 -12.41 8.14
C GLY A 169 5.00 -13.30 9.14
N ASN A 170 6.32 -13.47 9.04
CA ASN A 170 7.09 -14.07 10.14
C ASN A 170 8.51 -13.46 10.24
N PRO A 171 8.82 -12.70 11.32
CA PRO A 171 7.86 -12.19 12.31
C PRO A 171 6.74 -11.36 11.65
N ILE A 172 5.62 -11.12 12.33
CA ILE A 172 4.46 -10.46 11.69
C ILE A 172 4.79 -9.05 11.15
N ASP A 173 5.79 -8.38 11.73
CA ASP A 173 6.31 -7.08 11.31
C ASP A 173 7.42 -7.17 10.25
N VAL A 174 7.63 -8.35 9.66
CA VAL A 174 8.63 -8.53 8.61
C VAL A 174 8.35 -7.56 7.47
N TRP A 175 9.39 -6.83 7.07
CA TRP A 175 9.34 -5.78 6.03
C TRP A 175 8.43 -4.59 6.37
N PHE A 176 7.98 -4.43 7.62
CA PHE A 176 7.35 -3.18 8.02
C PHE A 176 8.35 -2.03 7.89
N GLY A 177 8.02 -0.99 7.12
CA GLY A 177 8.95 0.07 6.73
C GLY A 177 9.46 -0.05 5.29
N ASP A 178 9.41 -1.24 4.69
CA ASP A 178 9.93 -1.51 3.35
C ASP A 178 8.98 -1.05 2.24
N PRO A 179 9.47 -0.86 0.99
CA PRO A 179 8.67 -0.35 -0.11
C PRO A 179 7.67 -1.38 -0.65
N ILE A 180 6.60 -0.87 -1.28
CA ILE A 180 5.89 -1.60 -2.35
C ILE A 180 6.26 -0.94 -3.68
N PRO A 181 6.97 -1.59 -4.61
CA PRO A 181 7.29 -0.97 -5.89
C PRO A 181 6.03 -0.43 -6.60
N PRO A 182 6.10 0.75 -7.23
CA PRO A 182 7.26 1.64 -7.39
C PRO A 182 7.46 2.63 -6.23
N ARG A 183 6.66 2.53 -5.16
CA ARG A 183 6.73 3.44 -4.01
C ARG A 183 7.99 3.23 -3.17
N PRO A 184 8.59 4.31 -2.64
CA PRO A 184 9.74 4.20 -1.75
C PRO A 184 9.34 3.60 -0.39
N PRO A 185 10.33 3.22 0.47
CA PRO A 185 10.07 2.80 1.84
C PRO A 185 9.22 3.82 2.61
N HIS A 186 8.35 3.36 3.52
CA HIS A 186 7.51 4.22 4.35
C HIS A 186 7.45 3.74 5.80
N PRO A 187 7.77 4.57 6.81
CA PRO A 187 8.01 4.12 8.19
C PRO A 187 6.78 3.52 8.90
N GLU A 188 5.58 3.82 8.41
CA GLU A 188 4.32 3.39 9.04
C GLU A 188 3.57 2.30 8.27
N ARG A 189 4.15 1.67 7.25
CA ARG A 189 3.48 0.61 6.49
C ARG A 189 4.48 -0.31 5.81
N GLY A 190 4.08 -1.54 5.50
CA GLY A 190 4.92 -2.52 4.84
C GLY A 190 4.25 -3.12 3.60
N PRO A 191 4.95 -4.03 2.90
CA PRO A 191 4.40 -4.81 1.80
C PRO A 191 3.47 -5.93 2.29
N LEU A 192 3.54 -6.32 3.57
CA LEU A 192 2.71 -7.34 4.20
C LEU A 192 1.86 -6.76 5.33
N ALA A 193 2.46 -6.45 6.48
CA ALA A 193 1.75 -5.85 7.61
C ALA A 193 1.43 -4.37 7.37
N CYS A 194 0.19 -4.00 7.72
CA CYS A 194 -0.40 -2.70 7.46
C CYS A 194 -0.30 -2.27 5.99
N ARG A 195 -0.30 -3.23 5.04
CA ARG A 195 -0.23 -2.96 3.60
C ARG A 195 -1.41 -2.10 3.17
N TYR A 196 -2.57 -2.30 3.80
CA TYR A 196 -3.76 -1.48 3.54
C TYR A 196 -3.52 0.04 3.67
N ARG A 197 -2.56 0.49 4.48
CA ARG A 197 -2.27 1.94 4.59
C ARG A 197 -1.78 2.54 3.28
N TRP A 198 -1.21 1.76 2.37
CA TRP A 198 -0.93 2.21 1.00
C TRP A 198 -2.20 2.53 0.24
N TRP A 199 -3.22 1.69 0.39
CA TRP A 199 -4.50 1.84 -0.31
C TRP A 199 -5.34 2.97 0.28
N TYR A 200 -5.42 3.02 1.61
CA TYR A 200 -6.22 4.00 2.31
C TYR A 200 -5.65 5.41 2.16
N ASP A 201 -4.35 5.60 2.41
CA ASP A 201 -3.75 6.94 2.41
C ASP A 201 -3.62 7.52 1.00
N GLU A 202 -3.31 6.69 0.01
CA GLU A 202 -2.96 7.17 -1.34
C GLU A 202 -4.16 7.19 -2.30
N PHE A 203 -5.18 6.36 -2.05
CA PHE A 203 -6.33 6.25 -2.94
C PHE A 203 -7.65 6.59 -2.24
N LEU A 204 -8.01 5.88 -1.16
CA LEU A 204 -9.39 5.96 -0.63
C LEU A 204 -9.65 7.24 0.16
N ILE A 205 -8.71 7.68 1.02
CA ILE A 205 -8.84 8.93 1.80
C ILE A 205 -8.92 10.15 0.86
N PRO A 206 -7.99 10.35 -0.09
CA PRO A 206 -8.04 11.52 -0.99
C PRO A 206 -9.29 11.59 -1.87
N ARG A 207 -9.92 10.45 -2.16
CA ARG A 207 -11.11 10.36 -3.02
C ARG A 207 -12.44 10.40 -2.24
N ASP A 208 -12.39 10.51 -0.90
CA ASP A 208 -13.57 10.32 -0.03
C ASP A 208 -14.27 8.96 -0.28
N GLU A 209 -13.48 7.92 -0.50
CA GLU A 209 -13.93 6.54 -0.76
C GLU A 209 -13.62 5.59 0.41
N VAL A 210 -13.32 6.13 1.59
CA VAL A 210 -13.06 5.34 2.80
C VAL A 210 -14.28 4.48 3.16
N ILE A 211 -14.08 3.17 3.17
CA ILE A 211 -15.00 2.16 3.70
C ILE A 211 -14.36 1.44 4.88
N PRO A 212 -15.12 0.74 5.74
CA PRO A 212 -14.50 -0.04 6.80
C PRO A 212 -13.64 -1.19 6.23
N LEU A 213 -12.53 -1.49 6.90
CA LEU A 213 -11.60 -2.58 6.58
C LEU A 213 -11.68 -3.67 7.65
N VAL A 214 -11.84 -4.91 7.23
CA VAL A 214 -11.50 -6.06 8.06
C VAL A 214 -10.28 -6.76 7.48
N ILE A 215 -9.30 -7.06 8.32
CA ILE A 215 -8.23 -7.99 7.93
C ILE A 215 -8.80 -9.39 8.11
N SER A 216 -9.42 -9.92 7.07
CA SER A 216 -10.29 -11.08 7.18
C SER A 216 -9.54 -12.38 7.44
N GLU A 217 -8.21 -12.39 7.28
CA GLU A 217 -7.31 -13.39 7.85
C GLU A 217 -5.97 -12.74 8.22
N ALA A 218 -5.45 -13.06 9.40
CA ALA A 218 -4.15 -12.58 9.86
C ALA A 218 -3.41 -13.62 10.70
N GLY A 219 -2.09 -13.50 10.76
CA GLY A 219 -1.29 -14.28 11.68
C GLY A 219 0.16 -14.40 11.25
N THR A 220 0.86 -15.34 11.87
CA THR A 220 2.18 -15.73 11.39
C THR A 220 2.03 -16.57 10.12
N ALA A 221 2.88 -16.35 9.11
CA ALA A 221 2.81 -17.08 7.82
C ALA A 221 2.97 -18.61 7.94
N LEU A 222 3.31 -19.11 9.13
CA LEU A 222 3.38 -20.51 9.51
C LEU A 222 2.83 -20.70 10.93
N GLY A 223 2.55 -21.95 11.30
CA GLY A 223 2.06 -22.31 12.63
C GLY A 223 3.06 -22.03 13.76
N ILE A 224 2.54 -21.82 14.98
CA ILE A 224 3.34 -21.59 16.21
C ILE A 224 4.46 -22.62 16.35
N LYS A 225 4.11 -23.90 16.19
CA LYS A 225 5.04 -25.04 16.33
C LYS A 225 6.04 -25.12 15.19
N GLU A 226 5.62 -24.82 13.96
CA GLU A 226 6.49 -24.83 12.78
C GLU A 226 7.58 -23.75 12.88
N LEU A 227 7.23 -22.62 13.48
CA LEU A 227 8.15 -21.52 13.75
C LEU A 227 9.01 -21.71 15.01
N GLY A 228 8.76 -22.78 15.79
CA GLY A 228 9.43 -23.00 17.07
C GLY A 228 9.13 -21.91 18.10
N LEU A 229 7.98 -21.23 17.98
CA LEU A 229 7.55 -20.19 18.91
C LEU A 229 6.86 -20.81 20.12
N THR A 230 6.98 -20.13 21.26
CA THR A 230 6.06 -20.34 22.39
C THR A 230 4.74 -19.61 22.14
N PRO A 231 3.63 -20.04 22.78
CA PRO A 231 2.36 -19.30 22.76
C PRO A 231 2.53 -17.81 23.11
N ARG A 232 3.41 -17.49 24.07
CA ARG A 232 3.67 -16.11 24.49
C ARG A 232 4.35 -15.29 23.40
N GLN A 233 5.40 -15.83 22.77
CA GLN A 233 6.11 -15.16 21.66
C GLN A 233 5.19 -14.93 20.46
N TRP A 234 4.27 -15.85 20.18
CA TRP A 234 3.28 -15.65 19.13
C TRP A 234 2.30 -14.52 19.48
N VAL A 235 1.77 -14.51 20.70
CA VAL A 235 0.87 -13.42 21.16
C VAL A 235 1.60 -12.07 21.23
N ASP A 236 2.91 -12.03 21.46
CA ASP A 236 3.70 -10.79 21.39
C ASP A 236 3.75 -10.20 19.97
N GLN A 237 3.80 -11.04 18.94
CA GLN A 237 3.68 -10.58 17.56
C GLN A 237 2.28 -10.03 17.28
N ILE A 238 1.24 -10.76 17.69
CA ILE A 238 -0.15 -10.29 17.55
C ILE A 238 -0.38 -8.99 18.33
N ALA A 239 0.25 -8.83 19.49
CA ALA A 239 0.18 -7.62 20.29
C ALA A 239 0.72 -6.40 19.54
N TRP A 240 1.90 -6.53 18.92
CA TRP A 240 2.44 -5.47 18.08
C TRP A 240 1.48 -5.12 16.93
N TYR A 241 0.91 -6.13 16.27
CA TYR A 241 0.03 -5.92 15.12
C TYR A 241 -1.28 -5.24 15.51
N ASP A 242 -1.91 -5.70 16.61
CA ASP A 242 -3.10 -5.10 17.19
C ASP A 242 -2.90 -3.61 17.55
N GLU A 243 -1.74 -3.23 18.10
CA GLU A 243 -1.41 -1.82 18.33
C GLU A 243 -1.39 -1.00 17.03
N ARG A 244 -0.82 -1.55 15.94
CA ARG A 244 -0.84 -0.87 14.64
C ARG A 244 -2.26 -0.74 14.11
N LEU A 245 -3.08 -1.78 14.19
CA LEU A 245 -4.47 -1.72 13.72
C LEU A 245 -5.33 -0.72 14.52
N ARG A 246 -5.04 -0.53 15.80
CA ARG A 246 -5.71 0.48 16.64
C ARG A 246 -5.45 1.90 16.17
N GLU A 247 -4.34 2.13 15.47
CA GLU A 247 -3.95 3.44 14.91
C GLU A 247 -4.88 3.91 13.78
N ASP A 248 -5.64 3.01 13.16
CA ASP A 248 -6.42 3.30 11.96
C ASP A 248 -7.94 3.10 12.20
N PRO A 249 -8.73 4.18 12.36
CA PRO A 249 -10.15 4.09 12.75
C PRO A 249 -11.05 3.32 11.77
N TYR A 250 -10.67 3.28 10.49
CA TYR A 250 -11.40 2.54 9.47
C TYR A 250 -11.18 1.01 9.58
N VAL A 251 -10.17 0.54 10.32
CA VAL A 251 -9.98 -0.89 10.59
C VAL A 251 -10.95 -1.31 11.69
N ILE A 252 -11.89 -2.20 11.37
CA ILE A 252 -12.87 -2.69 12.34
C ILE A 252 -12.35 -3.90 13.13
N GLY A 253 -11.39 -4.64 12.58
CA GLY A 253 -10.69 -5.71 13.29
C GLY A 253 -9.89 -6.62 12.36
N CYS A 254 -9.28 -7.65 12.94
CA CYS A 254 -8.60 -8.71 12.23
C CYS A 254 -9.06 -10.09 12.69
N HIS A 255 -9.05 -11.10 11.83
CA HIS A 255 -9.35 -12.49 12.22
C HIS A 255 -8.07 -13.31 12.25
N LEU A 256 -7.63 -13.71 13.45
CA LEU A 256 -6.46 -14.57 13.58
C LEU A 256 -6.76 -15.96 13.03
N PHE A 257 -5.96 -16.45 12.09
CA PHE A 257 -6.13 -17.75 11.41
C PHE A 257 -5.31 -18.86 12.08
N THR A 258 -5.89 -19.98 12.54
CA THR A 258 -7.34 -20.29 12.63
C THR A 258 -7.66 -21.19 13.84
N LEU A 259 -8.91 -21.23 14.28
CA LEU A 259 -9.43 -22.14 15.30
C LEU A 259 -10.28 -23.26 14.69
N GLY A 260 -10.17 -24.45 15.30
CA GLY A 260 -10.90 -25.63 14.84
C GLY A 260 -10.58 -26.03 13.38
N PRO A 261 -9.31 -26.03 12.95
CA PRO A 261 -8.94 -26.29 11.57
C PRO A 261 -9.34 -27.67 11.06
N VAL A 262 -9.32 -27.80 9.74
CA VAL A 262 -9.48 -29.07 9.01
C VAL A 262 -8.33 -29.27 8.03
N GLY A 263 -8.02 -30.53 7.72
CA GLY A 263 -7.01 -30.85 6.70
C GLY A 263 -5.62 -30.32 7.05
N TYR A 264 -4.93 -29.70 6.10
CA TYR A 264 -3.58 -29.20 6.36
C TYR A 264 -3.53 -28.02 7.34
N TRP A 265 -4.65 -27.32 7.55
CA TRP A 265 -4.67 -26.13 8.42
C TRP A 265 -4.46 -26.42 9.91
N HIS A 266 -4.37 -27.69 10.32
CA HIS A 266 -4.05 -28.07 11.71
C HIS A 266 -2.74 -27.47 12.22
N VAL A 267 -1.82 -27.09 11.34
CA VAL A 267 -0.57 -26.42 11.73
C VAL A 267 -0.80 -25.00 12.25
N PHE A 268 -1.89 -24.33 11.83
CA PHE A 268 -2.23 -22.96 12.21
C PHE A 268 -3.14 -22.87 13.45
N ASP A 269 -3.42 -23.98 14.14
CA ASP A 269 -4.27 -23.96 15.33
C ASP A 269 -3.61 -23.19 16.48
N TYR A 270 -4.17 -22.05 16.84
CA TYR A 270 -3.69 -21.21 17.94
C TYR A 270 -4.53 -21.35 19.21
N GLU A 271 -5.37 -22.37 19.36
CA GLU A 271 -6.24 -22.55 20.53
C GLU A 271 -5.48 -22.43 21.87
N GLU A 272 -4.23 -22.89 21.94
CA GLU A 272 -3.38 -22.80 23.13
C GLU A 272 -3.05 -21.36 23.58
N THR A 273 -3.30 -20.37 22.72
CA THR A 273 -3.05 -18.94 22.99
C THR A 273 -4.29 -18.18 23.46
N LEU A 274 -5.49 -18.78 23.41
CA LEU A 274 -6.75 -18.07 23.69
C LEU A 274 -6.79 -17.40 25.06
N ASP A 275 -6.20 -18.03 26.08
CA ASP A 275 -6.17 -17.45 27.42
C ASP A 275 -5.29 -16.20 27.51
N LEU A 276 -4.17 -16.18 26.77
CA LEU A 276 -3.27 -15.03 26.66
C LEU A 276 -3.87 -13.90 25.82
N LEU A 277 -4.58 -14.25 24.74
CA LEU A 277 -5.31 -13.28 23.93
C LEU A 277 -6.44 -12.62 24.75
N ALA A 278 -7.17 -13.40 25.55
CA ALA A 278 -8.22 -12.87 26.41
C ALA A 278 -7.65 -11.88 27.44
N GLU A 279 -6.53 -12.23 28.08
CA GLU A 279 -5.83 -11.33 29.00
C GLU A 279 -5.45 -10.01 28.35
N ARG A 280 -4.94 -10.05 27.11
CA ARG A 280 -4.62 -8.84 26.36
C ARG A 280 -5.87 -8.00 26.09
N ILE A 281 -6.90 -8.58 25.47
CA ILE A 281 -8.13 -7.85 25.11
C ILE A 281 -8.75 -7.20 26.36
N ILE A 282 -8.76 -7.92 27.48
CA ILE A 282 -9.28 -7.42 28.77
C ILE A 282 -8.42 -6.28 29.30
N ALA A 283 -7.09 -6.38 29.20
CA ALA A 283 -6.18 -5.33 29.66
C ALA A 283 -6.38 -4.00 28.90
N LEU A 284 -6.75 -4.08 27.62
CA LEU A 284 -6.94 -2.91 26.76
C LEU A 284 -8.31 -2.25 26.92
N ARG A 285 -9.30 -2.87 27.57
CA ARG A 285 -10.73 -2.49 27.48
C ARG A 285 -11.07 -1.02 27.73
N ASP A 286 -10.28 -0.34 28.57
CA ASP A 286 -10.49 1.05 28.98
C ASP A 286 -9.53 2.02 28.28
N GLU A 287 -8.65 1.52 27.42
CA GLU A 287 -7.71 2.34 26.68
C GLU A 287 -8.37 3.02 25.48
N PRO A 288 -8.07 4.31 25.24
CA PRO A 288 -8.49 4.97 24.01
C PRO A 288 -7.75 4.38 22.80
N ASP A 289 -8.37 4.48 21.63
CA ASP A 289 -7.67 4.25 20.37
C ASP A 289 -6.60 5.35 20.23
N SER A 290 -5.35 4.96 20.05
CA SER A 290 -4.34 5.86 19.47
C SER A 290 -4.77 6.09 18.04
N VAL A 291 -4.94 7.33 17.59
CA VAL A 291 -5.27 7.59 16.17
C VAL A 291 -4.02 8.10 15.50
N ARG A 292 -3.60 7.42 14.42
CA ARG A 292 -2.52 7.91 13.57
C ARG A 292 -2.93 9.27 13.04
N GLN A 293 -2.04 10.24 13.20
CA GLN A 293 -2.16 11.46 12.41
C GLN A 293 -1.79 11.04 10.99
N VAL A 294 -2.80 10.73 10.17
CA VAL A 294 -2.60 10.74 8.73
C VAL A 294 -2.18 12.17 8.44
N SER A 295 -0.89 12.39 8.18
CA SER A 295 -0.43 13.66 7.68
C SER A 295 -1.18 13.85 6.37
N GLY A 296 -2.26 14.62 6.42
CA GLY A 296 -2.88 15.19 5.25
C GLY A 296 -1.85 16.11 4.64
N GLU A 297 -0.92 15.56 3.88
CA GLU A 297 -0.66 16.17 2.60
C GLU A 297 -1.97 15.98 1.84
N GLU A 298 -2.84 16.99 1.93
CA GLU A 298 -3.90 17.17 0.95
C GLU A 298 -3.29 16.91 -0.44
N PRO A 299 -4.02 16.30 -1.39
CA PRO A 299 -3.60 16.36 -2.79
C PRO A 299 -3.52 17.84 -3.15
N GLY A 300 -2.30 18.38 -3.08
CA GLY A 300 -2.07 19.79 -3.26
C GLY A 300 -2.55 20.15 -4.65
N HIS A 301 -3.58 21.00 -4.73
CA HIS A 301 -3.61 21.95 -5.82
C HIS A 301 -2.20 22.56 -5.95
N PRO A 302 -1.67 22.73 -7.17
CA PRO A 302 -0.25 22.98 -7.41
C PRO A 302 0.15 24.29 -6.73
N GLY A 303 0.69 24.16 -5.52
CA GLY A 303 1.00 25.24 -4.61
C GLY A 303 2.29 24.87 -3.90
N GLU A 304 3.39 25.18 -4.58
CA GLU A 304 4.79 25.17 -4.12
C GLU A 304 5.20 24.01 -3.20
N GLU A 305 5.69 22.93 -3.81
CA GLU A 305 6.47 21.90 -3.13
C GLU A 305 7.55 22.53 -2.23
N PRO A 306 7.81 21.98 -1.03
CA PRO A 306 9.00 22.34 -0.27
C PRO A 306 10.22 21.91 -1.09
N THR A 307 10.82 22.87 -1.78
CA THR A 307 12.03 22.67 -2.58
C THR A 307 13.04 21.81 -1.82
N LEU A 308 13.31 20.60 -2.31
CA LEU A 308 14.38 19.75 -1.80
C LEU A 308 15.70 20.53 -1.90
N LYS A 309 16.19 21.04 -0.78
CA LYS A 309 17.43 21.80 -0.70
C LYS A 309 18.61 20.84 -0.51
N PRO A 310 19.79 21.15 -1.08
CA PRO A 310 20.98 20.36 -0.82
C PRO A 310 21.34 20.37 0.67
N ARG A 311 21.85 19.24 1.19
CA ARG A 311 22.31 19.09 2.60
C ARG A 311 23.21 20.23 3.07
N THR A 312 24.01 20.77 2.17
CA THR A 312 24.84 21.96 2.38
C THR A 312 24.75 22.86 1.14
N PRO A 313 24.62 24.19 1.29
CA PRO A 313 24.72 25.12 0.17
C PRO A 313 26.02 24.90 -0.60
N TYR A 314 25.93 24.81 -1.92
CA TYR A 314 27.09 24.73 -2.79
C TYR A 314 26.82 25.41 -4.13
N ARG A 315 27.90 25.67 -4.87
CA ARG A 315 27.87 26.26 -6.22
C ARG A 315 28.06 25.16 -7.24
N ARG A 316 27.17 25.07 -8.22
CA ARG A 316 27.31 24.12 -9.34
C ARG A 316 27.81 24.83 -10.58
N HIS A 317 28.75 24.16 -11.26
CA HIS A 317 29.17 24.48 -12.61
C HIS A 317 28.89 23.27 -13.51
N TYR A 318 27.87 23.38 -14.34
CA TYR A 318 27.51 22.40 -15.34
C TYR A 318 28.13 22.76 -16.69
N PHE A 319 28.76 21.79 -17.34
CA PHE A 319 29.43 21.89 -18.61
C PHE A 319 28.60 21.11 -19.64
N LEU A 320 27.77 21.84 -20.37
CA LEU A 320 26.71 21.31 -21.22
C LEU A 320 27.23 21.07 -22.63
N LEU A 321 27.28 19.81 -23.04
CA LEU A 321 27.68 19.38 -24.37
C LEU A 321 26.50 19.48 -25.37
N PRO A 322 26.77 19.66 -26.67
CA PRO A 322 25.70 19.70 -27.69
C PRO A 322 24.99 18.34 -27.82
N PRO A 323 23.74 18.28 -28.34
CA PRO A 323 22.92 17.07 -28.37
C PRO A 323 23.53 15.89 -29.15
N ASP A 324 24.41 16.19 -30.11
CA ASP A 324 25.10 15.23 -30.97
C ASP A 324 26.57 15.02 -30.54
N ALA A 325 26.92 15.35 -29.29
CA ALA A 325 28.25 15.13 -28.74
C ALA A 325 28.58 13.63 -28.64
N THR A 326 29.72 13.25 -29.20
CA THR A 326 30.34 11.93 -29.02
C THR A 326 31.32 11.92 -27.85
N TRP A 327 31.89 10.74 -27.54
CA TRP A 327 32.89 10.59 -26.49
C TRP A 327 34.12 11.52 -26.66
N GLU A 328 34.51 11.85 -27.88
CA GLU A 328 35.62 12.77 -28.15
C GLU A 328 35.39 14.16 -27.54
N TRP A 329 34.13 14.63 -27.47
CA TRP A 329 33.76 15.88 -26.82
C TRP A 329 33.93 15.81 -25.30
N VAL A 330 33.58 14.67 -24.69
CA VAL A 330 33.77 14.42 -23.26
C VAL A 330 35.27 14.37 -22.95
N GLU A 331 36.05 13.66 -23.76
CA GLU A 331 37.50 13.56 -23.61
C GLU A 331 38.20 14.92 -23.75
N ALA A 332 37.75 15.78 -24.68
CA ALA A 332 38.26 17.14 -24.82
C ALA A 332 38.10 17.98 -23.53
N CYS A 333 37.16 17.62 -22.65
CA CYS A 333 36.90 18.31 -21.39
C CYS A 333 37.79 17.84 -20.22
N ARG A 334 38.57 16.77 -20.39
CA ARG A 334 39.32 16.09 -19.32
C ARG A 334 40.11 17.05 -18.41
N GLY A 335 41.01 17.84 -18.98
CA GLY A 335 41.87 18.75 -18.20
C GLY A 335 41.09 19.85 -17.49
N TYR A 336 39.99 20.32 -18.10
CA TYR A 336 39.11 21.32 -17.50
C TYR A 336 38.31 20.76 -16.33
N TRP A 337 37.82 19.51 -16.46
CA TRP A 337 37.19 18.77 -15.37
C TRP A 337 38.15 18.50 -14.21
N GLU A 338 39.37 18.04 -14.49
CA GLU A 338 40.39 17.78 -13.47
C GLU A 338 40.72 19.05 -12.66
N LYS A 339 40.80 20.20 -13.34
CA LYS A 339 41.12 21.50 -12.73
C LYS A 339 39.97 22.12 -11.95
N PHE A 340 38.77 22.16 -12.53
CA PHE A 340 37.65 22.96 -12.00
C PHE A 340 36.51 22.12 -11.40
N ARG A 341 36.56 20.78 -11.52
CA ARG A 341 35.57 19.83 -10.96
C ARG A 341 34.14 20.16 -11.38
N VAL A 342 33.95 20.46 -12.68
CA VAL A 342 32.63 20.72 -13.26
C VAL A 342 31.82 19.42 -13.42
N THR A 343 30.51 19.52 -13.54
CA THR A 343 29.64 18.40 -13.96
C THR A 343 29.54 18.42 -15.47
N ILE A 344 29.84 17.33 -16.18
CA ILE A 344 29.70 17.25 -17.64
C ILE A 344 28.41 16.48 -17.96
N GLY A 345 27.60 16.98 -18.87
CA GLY A 345 26.41 16.26 -19.34
C GLY A 345 25.76 16.91 -20.56
N GLY A 346 24.66 16.31 -21.02
CA GLY A 346 23.97 16.67 -22.27
C GLY A 346 22.52 17.14 -22.11
N SER A 347 22.03 17.32 -20.88
CA SER A 347 20.66 17.76 -20.60
C SER A 347 20.64 19.26 -20.26
N ALA A 348 19.88 20.04 -21.03
CA ALA A 348 19.68 21.46 -20.75
C ALA A 348 18.90 21.68 -19.44
N ASP A 349 17.96 20.78 -19.14
CA ASP A 349 17.21 20.78 -17.88
C ASP A 349 18.13 20.53 -16.68
N ASP A 350 19.02 19.53 -16.74
CA ASP A 350 19.98 19.27 -15.66
C ASP A 350 20.94 20.45 -15.45
N ALA A 351 21.31 21.12 -16.53
CA ALA A 351 22.19 22.28 -16.49
C ALA A 351 21.55 23.45 -15.74
N GLY A 352 20.25 23.69 -15.97
CA GLY A 352 19.48 24.79 -15.37
C GLY A 352 18.84 24.48 -14.01
N TRP A 353 18.43 23.23 -13.77
CA TRP A 353 17.69 22.83 -12.57
C TRP A 353 18.57 22.76 -11.34
N GLY A 354 18.25 23.46 -10.26
CA GLY A 354 18.96 23.32 -9.00
C GLY A 354 18.43 24.23 -7.89
N PRO A 355 17.20 23.99 -7.40
CA PRO A 355 16.67 24.72 -6.26
C PRO A 355 17.60 24.64 -5.04
N GLY A 356 17.75 25.74 -4.32
CA GLY A 356 18.59 25.81 -3.12
C GLY A 356 20.11 25.86 -3.33
N LEU A 357 20.60 25.89 -4.58
CA LEU A 357 22.01 26.14 -4.88
C LEU A 357 22.34 27.64 -4.77
N GLU A 358 23.55 27.95 -4.28
CA GLU A 358 24.01 29.35 -4.20
C GLU A 358 24.24 29.96 -5.58
N THR A 359 24.70 29.15 -6.54
CA THR A 359 24.98 29.60 -7.90
C THR A 359 24.85 28.42 -8.85
N ARG A 360 24.18 28.66 -9.98
CA ARG A 360 24.06 27.73 -11.11
C ARG A 360 24.81 28.34 -12.29
N THR A 361 25.93 27.76 -12.67
CA THR A 361 26.70 28.19 -13.84
C THR A 361 26.59 27.13 -14.93
N VAL A 362 26.26 27.54 -16.15
CA VAL A 362 26.17 26.69 -17.34
C VAL A 362 27.19 27.17 -18.36
N THR A 363 28.25 26.39 -18.58
CA THR A 363 29.10 26.58 -19.75
C THR A 363 28.52 25.77 -20.90
N ALA A 364 27.90 26.44 -21.86
CA ALA A 364 27.22 25.81 -23.00
C ALA A 364 28.18 25.67 -24.18
N VAL A 365 28.49 24.43 -24.57
CA VAL A 365 29.34 24.14 -25.72
C VAL A 365 28.53 24.12 -27.00
N SER A 366 28.93 24.98 -27.93
CA SER A 366 28.33 25.16 -29.25
C SER A 366 26.80 25.25 -29.20
N PRO A 367 26.26 26.25 -28.47
CA PRO A 367 24.82 26.41 -28.25
C PRO A 367 24.03 26.50 -29.56
N GLN A 368 24.65 26.95 -30.66
CA GLN A 368 24.06 26.98 -32.00
C GLN A 368 23.71 25.59 -32.58
N ARG A 369 24.13 24.49 -31.94
CA ARG A 369 23.78 23.11 -32.32
C ARG A 369 22.52 22.60 -31.60
N TRP A 370 21.93 23.41 -30.73
CA TRP A 370 20.65 23.11 -30.10
C TRP A 370 19.49 23.49 -31.02
N PRO A 371 18.35 22.77 -30.95
CA PRO A 371 17.20 23.01 -31.84
C PRO A 371 16.50 24.37 -31.59
N SER A 372 16.76 25.00 -30.45
CA SER A 372 16.21 26.29 -30.05
C SER A 372 17.31 27.18 -29.43
N ASP A 373 17.00 28.46 -29.18
CA ASP A 373 17.91 29.35 -28.47
C ASP A 373 18.08 28.88 -27.02
N LEU A 374 19.22 28.23 -26.76
CA LEU A 374 19.53 27.66 -25.45
C LEU A 374 19.64 28.73 -24.35
N LYS A 375 20.04 29.96 -24.69
CA LYS A 375 20.12 31.04 -23.72
C LYS A 375 18.70 31.47 -23.32
N GLU A 376 17.83 31.70 -24.29
CA GLU A 376 16.43 32.04 -24.06
C GLU A 376 15.71 30.93 -23.28
N PHE A 377 15.97 29.66 -23.60
CA PHE A 377 15.46 28.51 -22.86
C PHE A 377 15.86 28.55 -21.38
N LEU A 378 17.15 28.71 -21.07
CA LEU A 378 17.62 28.76 -19.69
C LEU A 378 17.09 29.99 -18.94
N GLU A 379 16.99 31.14 -19.60
CA GLU A 379 16.43 32.36 -18.99
C GLU A 379 14.93 32.21 -18.69
N THR A 380 14.19 31.52 -19.57
CA THR A 380 12.73 31.31 -19.43
C THR A 380 12.40 30.26 -18.38
N HIS A 381 13.07 29.10 -18.42
CA HIS A 381 12.72 27.95 -17.59
C HIS A 381 13.54 27.86 -16.30
N TYR A 382 14.75 28.43 -16.28
CA TYR A 382 15.70 28.32 -15.17
C TYR A 382 16.37 29.67 -14.83
N PRO A 383 15.58 30.72 -14.51
CA PRO A 383 16.08 32.07 -14.34
C PRO A 383 17.18 32.15 -13.27
N GLY A 384 18.20 32.99 -13.52
CA GLY A 384 19.32 33.21 -12.59
C GLY A 384 20.53 32.30 -12.80
N CYS A 385 20.55 31.48 -13.86
CA CYS A 385 21.77 30.78 -14.26
C CYS A 385 22.81 31.74 -14.86
N ILE A 386 24.08 31.59 -14.47
CA ILE A 386 25.20 32.25 -15.15
C ILE A 386 25.46 31.48 -16.45
N TYR A 387 25.24 32.14 -17.59
CA TYR A 387 25.42 31.54 -18.91
C TYR A 387 26.78 31.92 -19.52
N ASP A 388 27.60 30.92 -19.85
CA ASP A 388 28.95 31.06 -20.41
C ASP A 388 29.09 30.24 -21.72
N PRO A 389 28.79 30.82 -22.90
CA PRO A 389 28.82 30.06 -24.15
C PRO A 389 30.24 29.91 -24.71
N ILE A 390 30.59 28.70 -25.17
CA ILE A 390 31.80 28.41 -25.95
C ILE A 390 31.40 28.00 -27.35
N ARG A 391 31.96 28.62 -28.39
CA ARG A 391 31.81 28.15 -29.78
C ARG A 391 33.01 27.30 -30.18
N ALA A 392 32.77 26.00 -30.40
CA ALA A 392 33.78 25.06 -30.89
C ALA A 392 33.19 24.14 -31.97
N GLU A 393 33.79 24.12 -33.16
CA GLU A 393 33.28 23.28 -34.27
C GLU A 393 33.72 21.82 -34.16
N THR A 394 34.79 21.54 -33.39
CA THR A 394 35.34 20.19 -33.22
C THR A 394 35.79 19.96 -31.78
N PRO A 395 35.90 18.69 -31.33
CA PRO A 395 36.48 18.35 -30.04
C PRO A 395 37.89 18.93 -29.83
N GLN A 396 38.72 18.97 -30.86
CA GLN A 396 40.10 19.49 -30.78
C GLN A 396 40.11 21.02 -30.56
N LYS A 397 39.18 21.75 -31.22
CA LYS A 397 39.00 23.19 -30.98
C LYS A 397 38.49 23.44 -29.56
N LEU A 398 37.53 22.64 -29.08
CA LEU A 398 37.07 22.70 -27.70
C LEU A 398 38.22 22.48 -26.72
N LYS A 399 39.00 21.41 -26.91
CA LYS A 399 40.15 21.10 -26.06
C LYS A 399 41.14 22.26 -26.00
N THR A 400 41.46 22.88 -27.14
CA THR A 400 42.37 24.04 -27.20
C THR A 400 41.85 25.22 -26.38
N ILE A 401 40.55 25.53 -26.47
CA ILE A 401 39.92 26.60 -25.68
C ILE A 401 39.99 26.28 -24.18
N LEU A 402 39.69 25.04 -23.82
CA LEU A 402 39.67 24.58 -22.43
C LEU A 402 41.06 24.49 -21.81
N ASP A 403 42.06 24.00 -22.54
CA ASP A 403 43.46 23.95 -22.11
C ASP A 403 43.98 25.36 -21.81
N ARG A 404 43.66 26.35 -22.65
CA ARG A 404 44.00 27.75 -22.40
C ARG A 404 43.33 28.27 -21.12
N ARG A 405 42.02 28.02 -20.93
CA ARG A 405 41.30 28.37 -19.69
C ARG A 405 41.95 27.73 -18.45
N VAL A 406 42.40 26.48 -18.54
CA VAL A 406 43.11 25.78 -17.46
C VAL A 406 44.47 26.42 -17.17
N GLN A 407 45.26 26.73 -18.21
CA GLN A 407 46.57 27.38 -18.08
C GLN A 407 46.46 28.77 -17.45
N GLU A 408 45.45 29.54 -17.85
CA GLU A 408 45.16 30.88 -17.32
C GLU A 408 44.44 30.84 -15.96
N ASN A 409 44.12 29.65 -15.44
CA ASN A 409 43.28 29.46 -14.25
C ASN A 409 41.92 30.20 -14.33
N LYS A 410 41.39 30.34 -15.55
CA LYS A 410 40.17 31.08 -15.88
C LYS A 410 38.99 30.12 -16.03
N ARG A 411 38.16 30.01 -14.99
CA ARG A 411 36.98 29.12 -15.00
C ARG A 411 35.94 29.53 -16.06
N LEU A 412 35.52 30.79 -16.08
CA LEU A 412 34.52 31.34 -17.02
C LEU A 412 35.17 32.38 -17.91
N GLY A 413 34.71 32.62 -19.14
CA GLY A 413 35.39 33.63 -19.96
C GLY A 413 35.01 33.81 -21.41
#